data_AF-A0A2H0WUU6-F1
#
_entry.id   AF-A0A2H0WUU6-F1
#
_cell.length_a   1.000
_cell.length_b   1.000
_cell.length_c   1.000
_cell.angle_alpha   90.00
_cell.angle_beta   90.00
_cell.angle_gamma   90.00
#
_symmetry.space_group_name_H-M   'P 1'
#
loop_
_entity.id
_entity.type
_entity.pdbx_description
1 polymer ?
#
loop_
_entity_poly.entity_id
_entity_poly.type
_entity_poly.pdbx_seq_one_letter_code
_entity_poly.pdbx_strand_id
1 'polypeptide(L)'
;MSSQDTKKVLAKLEKDELRAKEQAKTTIQNLEGELSQINKKLEKLMDVYLNEVISTEEYTSRKQKILTRKLELQETIRDFEQKGLSWLEPAREFVLKLNYAGKVRKSENYQEMTTFLKNIGSNHILQNRQLIFSPKIPFNLAAER
;
A
#
# COMPACT_ATOMS: atom_id res chain seq x y z
N MET A 1 23.08 11.23 0.97
CA MET A 1 22.38 11.54 -0.31
C MET A 1 22.72 12.96 -0.73
N SER A 2 23.06 13.20 -2.01
CA SER A 2 23.13 14.56 -2.54
C SER A 2 21.71 15.11 -2.75
N SER A 3 21.55 16.45 -2.73
CA SER A 3 20.27 17.12 -3.07
C SER A 3 19.74 16.68 -4.44
N GLN A 4 20.66 16.38 -5.37
CA GLN A 4 20.34 15.89 -6.71
C GLN A 4 19.77 14.48 -6.71
N ASP A 5 20.26 13.60 -5.83
CA ASP A 5 19.79 12.22 -5.75
C ASP A 5 18.39 12.14 -5.12
N THR A 6 18.11 12.98 -4.11
CA THR A 6 16.77 13.10 -3.53
C THR A 6 15.75 13.49 -4.60
N LYS A 7 16.07 14.47 -5.45
CA LYS A 7 15.17 14.88 -6.55
C LYS A 7 14.92 13.74 -7.54
N LYS A 8 15.95 12.94 -7.86
CA LYS A 8 15.80 11.76 -8.74
C LYS A 8 14.88 10.70 -8.13
N VAL A 9 15.04 10.41 -6.84
CA VAL A 9 14.20 9.41 -6.13
C VAL A 9 12.75 9.88 -6.02
N LEU A 10 12.52 11.15 -5.68
CA LEU A 10 11.16 11.72 -5.63
C LEU A 10 10.48 11.71 -7.01
N ALA A 11 11.20 12.07 -8.07
CA ALA A 11 10.68 11.99 -9.44
C ALA A 11 10.37 10.55 -9.88
N LYS A 12 11.14 9.57 -9.37
CA LYS A 12 10.84 8.16 -9.62
C LYS A 12 9.60 7.70 -8.86
N LEU A 13 9.44 8.09 -7.60
CA LEU A 13 8.24 7.85 -6.79
C LEU A 13 6.98 8.44 -7.45
N GLU A 14 7.05 9.65 -8.01
CA GLU A 14 5.94 10.25 -8.78
C GLU A 14 5.59 9.43 -10.03
N LYS A 15 6.59 8.93 -10.77
CA LYS A 15 6.34 8.05 -11.92
C LYS A 15 5.77 6.69 -11.53
N ASP A 16 6.12 6.19 -10.35
CA ASP A 16 5.57 4.95 -9.82
C ASP A 16 4.14 5.17 -9.30
N GLU A 17 3.83 6.35 -8.75
CA GLU A 17 2.47 6.76 -8.39
C GLU A 17 1.54 6.76 -9.61
N LEU A 18 1.96 7.40 -10.70
CA LEU A 18 1.15 7.47 -11.93
C LEU A 18 0.87 6.07 -12.49
N ARG A 19 1.90 5.20 -12.52
CA ARG A 19 1.73 3.81 -12.95
C ARG A 19 0.83 3.01 -12.02
N ALA A 20 0.96 3.19 -10.71
CA ALA A 20 0.09 2.53 -9.74
C ALA A 20 -1.38 2.98 -9.88
N LYS A 21 -1.62 4.27 -10.15
CA LYS A 21 -2.96 4.82 -10.44
C LYS A 21 -3.55 4.24 -11.72
N GLU A 22 -2.76 4.17 -12.79
CA GLU A 22 -3.18 3.56 -14.06
C GLU A 22 -3.50 2.07 -13.89
N GLN A 23 -2.63 1.32 -13.22
CA GLN A 23 -2.85 -0.09 -12.92
C GLN A 23 -4.08 -0.31 -12.05
N ALA A 24 -4.29 0.52 -11.03
CA ALA A 24 -5.48 0.48 -10.19
C ALA A 24 -6.74 0.72 -11.04
N LYS A 25 -6.73 1.72 -11.92
CA LYS A 25 -7.85 2.00 -12.83
C LYS A 25 -8.15 0.81 -13.75
N THR A 26 -7.15 0.21 -14.37
CA THR A 26 -7.34 -0.98 -15.21
C THR A 26 -7.86 -2.17 -14.41
N THR A 27 -7.36 -2.36 -13.18
CA THR A 27 -7.80 -3.44 -12.30
C THR A 27 -9.26 -3.25 -11.88
N ILE A 28 -9.67 -2.03 -11.52
CA ILE A 28 -11.06 -1.70 -11.19
C ILE A 28 -11.96 -1.97 -12.41
N GLN A 29 -11.58 -1.53 -13.61
CA GLN A 29 -12.35 -1.80 -14.83
C GLN A 29 -12.51 -3.31 -15.10
N ASN A 30 -11.47 -4.10 -14.88
CA ASN A 30 -11.54 -5.56 -15.01
C ASN A 30 -12.49 -6.17 -13.98
N LEU A 31 -12.41 -5.74 -12.72
CA LEU A 31 -13.27 -6.21 -11.63
C LEU A 31 -14.75 -5.82 -11.84
N GLU A 32 -15.01 -4.62 -12.37
CA GLU A 32 -16.35 -4.20 -12.81
C GLU A 32 -16.88 -5.10 -13.94
N GLY A 33 -16.01 -5.48 -14.87
CA GLY A 33 -16.32 -6.46 -15.92
C GLY A 33 -16.69 -7.84 -15.36
N GLU A 34 -15.92 -8.34 -14.38
CA GLU A 34 -16.23 -9.58 -13.67
C GLU A 34 -17.56 -9.51 -12.91
N LEU A 35 -17.85 -8.38 -12.24
CA LEU A 35 -19.12 -8.15 -11.57
C LEU A 35 -20.30 -8.18 -12.55
N SER A 36 -20.15 -7.59 -13.74
CA SER A 36 -21.15 -7.67 -14.80
C SER A 36 -21.40 -9.12 -15.24
N GLN A 37 -20.33 -9.91 -15.41
CA GLN A 37 -20.46 -11.33 -15.75
C GLN A 37 -21.13 -12.14 -14.64
N ILE A 38 -20.85 -11.83 -13.38
CA ILE A 38 -21.50 -12.45 -12.22
C ILE A 38 -23.01 -12.13 -12.20
N ASN A 39 -23.38 -10.88 -12.45
CA ASN A 39 -24.80 -10.49 -12.52
C ASN A 39 -25.51 -11.22 -13.68
N LYS A 40 -24.89 -11.34 -14.86
CA LYS A 40 -25.44 -12.14 -15.97
C LYS A 40 -25.59 -13.62 -15.61
N LYS A 41 -24.66 -14.18 -14.84
CA LYS A 41 -24.76 -15.57 -14.33
C LYS A 41 -25.92 -15.73 -13.34
N LEU A 42 -26.18 -14.72 -12.50
CA LEU A 42 -27.33 -14.72 -11.58
C LEU A 42 -28.65 -14.65 -12.35
N GLU A 43 -28.77 -13.77 -13.34
CA GLU A 43 -29.96 -13.68 -14.22
C GLU A 43 -30.21 -15.02 -14.93
N LYS A 44 -29.18 -15.58 -15.56
CA LYS A 44 -29.32 -16.88 -16.23
C LYS A 44 -29.68 -18.02 -15.26
N LEU A 45 -29.16 -18.01 -14.03
CA LEU A 45 -29.53 -19.00 -13.01
C LEU A 45 -31.00 -18.85 -12.60
N MET A 46 -31.51 -17.62 -12.53
CA MET A 46 -32.91 -17.33 -12.28
C MET A 46 -33.80 -17.87 -13.41
N ASP A 47 -33.43 -17.62 -14.68
CA ASP A 47 -34.17 -18.10 -15.84
C ASP A 47 -34.23 -19.64 -15.89
N VAL A 48 -33.11 -20.31 -15.61
CA VAL A 48 -33.05 -21.79 -15.57
C VAL A 48 -33.95 -22.34 -14.45
N TYR A 49 -34.01 -21.67 -13.30
CA TYR A 49 -34.91 -22.04 -12.21
C TYR A 49 -36.39 -21.81 -12.56
N LEU A 50 -36.72 -20.68 -13.21
CA LEU A 50 -38.09 -20.38 -13.65
C LEU A 50 -38.62 -21.35 -14.70
N ASN A 51 -37.73 -21.94 -15.50
CA ASN A 51 -38.06 -23.02 -16.44
C ASN A 51 -38.11 -24.41 -15.80
N GLU A 52 -38.11 -24.49 -14.46
CA GLU A 52 -38.17 -25.73 -13.65
C GLU A 52 -37.06 -26.76 -13.97
N VAL A 53 -35.95 -26.32 -14.57
CA VAL A 53 -34.84 -27.21 -14.99
C VAL A 53 -34.01 -27.69 -13.79
N ILE A 54 -34.03 -26.96 -12.68
CA ILE A 54 -33.25 -27.25 -11.47
C ILE A 54 -34.13 -27.16 -10.21
N SER A 55 -33.76 -27.90 -9.17
CA SER A 55 -34.48 -27.85 -7.89
C SER A 55 -34.18 -26.58 -7.10
N THR A 56 -35.02 -26.29 -6.10
CA THR A 56 -34.84 -25.19 -5.14
C THR A 56 -33.50 -25.29 -4.39
N GLU A 57 -33.11 -26.51 -4.01
CA GLU A 57 -31.86 -26.80 -3.31
C GLU A 57 -30.62 -26.58 -4.19
N GLU A 58 -30.69 -26.94 -5.48
CA GLU A 58 -29.60 -26.67 -6.42
C GLU A 58 -29.48 -25.17 -6.72
N TYR A 59 -30.60 -24.46 -6.88
CA TYR A 59 -30.64 -23.01 -7.08
C TYR A 59 -29.99 -22.27 -5.91
N THR A 60 -30.42 -22.58 -4.68
CA THR A 60 -29.91 -21.92 -3.47
C THR A 60 -28.41 -22.15 -3.27
N SER A 61 -27.92 -23.38 -3.46
CA SER A 61 -26.50 -23.71 -3.38
C SER A 61 -25.66 -22.95 -4.42
N ARG A 62 -26.12 -22.90 -5.68
CA ARG A 62 -25.44 -22.16 -6.76
C ARG A 62 -25.47 -20.65 -6.53
N LYS A 63 -26.61 -20.10 -6.09
CA LYS A 63 -26.77 -18.69 -5.75
C LYS A 63 -25.81 -18.28 -4.64
N GLN A 64 -25.68 -19.09 -3.59
CA GLN A 64 -24.76 -18.81 -2.49
C GLN A 64 -23.31 -18.70 -2.96
N LYS A 65 -22.84 -19.64 -3.78
CA LYS A 65 -21.48 -19.60 -4.35
C LYS A 65 -21.24 -18.33 -5.16
N ILE A 66 -22.22 -17.91 -5.97
CA ILE A 66 -22.11 -16.70 -6.79
C ILE A 66 -22.11 -15.43 -5.92
N LEU A 67 -22.92 -15.40 -4.86
CA LEU A 67 -22.96 -14.27 -3.91
C LEU A 67 -21.66 -14.15 -3.10
N THR A 68 -21.10 -15.26 -2.62
CA THR A 68 -19.78 -15.26 -1.95
C THR A 68 -18.72 -14.67 -2.85
N ARG A 69 -18.65 -15.11 -4.11
CA ARG A 69 -17.68 -14.56 -5.07
C ARG A 69 -17.89 -13.06 -5.35
N LYS A 70 -19.15 -12.61 -5.39
CA LYS A 70 -19.48 -11.18 -5.53
C LYS A 70 -18.93 -10.36 -4.36
N LEU A 71 -19.11 -10.84 -3.13
CA LEU A 71 -18.61 -10.17 -1.92
C LEU A 71 -17.08 -10.11 -1.91
N GLU A 72 -16.39 -11.21 -2.23
CA GLU A 72 -14.92 -11.24 -2.33
C GLU A 72 -14.38 -10.18 -3.29
N LEU A 73 -15.01 -10.05 -4.47
CA LEU A 73 -14.62 -9.04 -5.46
C LEU A 73 -14.86 -7.61 -4.95
N GLN A 74 -16.00 -7.36 -4.29
CA GLN A 74 -16.29 -6.04 -3.71
C GLN A 74 -15.31 -5.66 -2.60
N GLU A 75 -14.94 -6.60 -1.73
CA GLU A 75 -13.92 -6.37 -0.72
C GLU A 75 -12.56 -6.10 -1.33
N THR A 76 -12.19 -6.84 -2.38
CA THR A 76 -10.94 -6.61 -3.12
C THR A 76 -10.90 -5.20 -3.72
N ILE A 77 -11.99 -4.75 -4.36
CA ILE A 77 -12.09 -3.37 -4.89
C ILE A 77 -11.89 -2.35 -3.77
N ARG A 78 -12.62 -2.50 -2.65
CA ARG A 78 -12.52 -1.58 -1.50
C ARG A 78 -11.11 -1.53 -0.93
N ASP A 79 -10.45 -2.67 -0.81
CA ASP A 79 -9.07 -2.75 -0.29
C ASP A 79 -8.08 -2.05 -1.24
N PHE A 80 -8.27 -2.16 -2.56
CA PHE A 80 -7.48 -1.41 -3.53
C PHE A 80 -7.69 0.10 -3.43
N GLU A 81 -8.94 0.56 -3.30
CA GLU A 81 -9.27 1.99 -3.16
C GLU A 81 -8.70 2.58 -1.87
N GLN A 82 -8.74 1.85 -0.76
CA GLN A 82 -8.27 2.33 0.55
C GLN A 82 -6.76 2.20 0.74
N LYS A 83 -6.14 1.09 0.30
CA LYS A 83 -4.74 0.75 0.62
C LYS A 83 -3.77 0.90 -0.55
N GLY A 84 -4.25 1.00 -1.79
CA GLY A 84 -3.42 0.90 -3.00
C GLY A 84 -2.24 1.89 -3.07
N LEU A 85 -2.39 3.09 -2.49
CA LEU A 85 -1.35 4.14 -2.48
C LEU A 85 -0.91 4.58 -1.09
N SER A 86 -1.38 3.91 -0.03
CA SER A 86 -1.11 4.33 1.36
C SER A 86 0.38 4.31 1.72
N TRP A 87 1.18 3.48 1.04
CA TRP A 87 2.63 3.37 1.27
C TRP A 87 3.45 4.53 0.69
N LEU A 88 2.89 5.32 -0.24
CA LEU A 88 3.64 6.29 -1.04
C LEU A 88 4.04 7.53 -0.24
N GLU A 89 3.12 8.05 0.58
CA GLU A 89 3.40 9.19 1.45
C GLU A 89 4.44 8.86 2.54
N PRO A 90 4.37 7.72 3.25
CA PRO A 90 5.46 7.25 4.11
C PRO A 90 6.82 7.15 3.39
N ALA A 91 6.85 6.68 2.14
CA ALA A 91 8.07 6.59 1.35
C ALA A 91 8.64 7.97 0.99
N ARG A 92 7.78 8.93 0.60
CA ARG A 92 8.18 10.32 0.35
C ARG A 92 8.76 10.98 1.59
N GLU A 93 8.05 10.87 2.72
CA GLU A 93 8.53 11.40 3.99
C GLU A 93 9.89 10.83 4.38
N PHE A 94 10.09 9.53 4.18
CA PHE A 94 11.35 8.87 4.48
C PHE A 94 12.51 9.47 3.67
N VAL A 95 12.34 9.63 2.35
CA VAL A 95 13.34 10.25 1.47
C VAL A 95 13.64 11.69 1.88
N LEU A 96 12.62 12.46 2.26
CA LEU A 96 12.79 13.83 2.75
C LEU A 96 13.56 13.87 4.08
N LYS A 97 13.25 12.97 5.02
CA LYS A 97 13.96 12.84 6.30
C LYS A 97 15.43 12.47 6.10
N LEU A 98 15.76 11.60 5.13
CA LEU A 98 17.15 11.27 4.78
C LEU A 98 17.92 12.45 4.16
N ASN A 99 17.25 13.25 3.32
CA ASN A 99 17.85 14.47 2.77
C ASN A 99 18.14 15.48 3.89
N TYR A 100 17.17 15.69 4.79
CA TYR A 100 17.34 16.53 5.96
C TYR A 100 18.51 16.06 6.83
N ALA A 101 18.62 14.75 7.11
CA ALA A 101 19.76 14.17 7.82
C ALA A 101 21.11 14.55 7.18
N GLY A 102 21.18 14.48 5.84
CA GLY A 102 22.38 14.89 5.09
C GLY A 102 22.71 16.37 5.19
N LYS A 103 21.69 17.25 5.31
CA LYS A 103 21.87 18.69 5.53
C LYS A 103 22.33 18.99 6.95
N VAL A 104 21.66 18.42 7.96
CA VAL A 104 22.00 18.55 9.38
C VAL A 104 23.42 18.08 9.65
N ARG A 105 23.86 17.00 8.97
CA ARG A 105 25.24 16.53 9.05
C ARG A 105 26.26 17.58 8.57
N LYS A 106 25.92 18.38 7.56
CA LYS A 106 26.81 19.40 6.97
C LYS A 106 26.77 20.74 7.71
N SER A 107 25.70 21.05 8.44
CA SER A 107 25.56 22.31 9.17
C SER A 107 26.25 22.30 10.53
N GLU A 108 26.77 21.14 10.99
CA GLU A 108 27.43 20.94 12.30
C GLU A 108 26.58 21.39 13.51
N ASN A 109 25.27 21.58 13.33
CA ASN A 109 24.36 21.95 14.40
C ASN A 109 24.05 20.73 15.28
N TYR A 110 24.78 20.59 16.38
CA TYR A 110 24.63 19.49 17.33
C TYR A 110 23.23 19.39 17.97
N GLN A 111 22.53 20.52 18.13
CA GLN A 111 21.18 20.54 18.69
C GLN A 111 20.16 19.93 17.70
N GLU A 112 20.27 20.27 16.42
CA GLU A 112 19.46 19.68 15.36
C GLU A 112 19.78 18.19 15.14
N MET A 113 21.07 17.81 15.18
CA MET A 113 21.48 16.40 15.12
C MET A 113 20.85 15.57 16.25
N THR A 114 20.90 16.08 17.48
CA THR A 114 20.32 15.41 18.64
C THR A 114 18.81 15.26 18.49
N THR A 115 18.13 16.31 18.02
CA THR A 115 16.68 16.29 17.78
C THR A 115 16.31 15.27 16.70
N PHE A 116 17.08 15.21 15.62
CA PHE A 116 16.89 14.22 14.57
C PHE A 116 17.08 12.79 15.08
N LEU A 117 18.17 12.51 15.81
CA LEU A 117 18.45 11.18 16.37
C LEU A 117 17.35 10.69 17.33
N LYS A 118 16.75 11.59 18.12
CA LYS A 118 15.62 11.27 18.99
C LYS A 118 14.36 10.86 18.21
N ASN A 119 14.17 11.40 17.00
CA ASN A 119 12.97 11.17 16.20
C ASN A 119 13.01 9.90 15.35
N ILE A 120 14.22 9.42 15.00
CA ILE A 120 14.42 8.28 14.07
C ILE A 120 14.48 6.90 14.74
N GLY A 121 14.48 6.84 16.08
CA GLY A 121 14.63 5.60 16.83
C GLY A 121 14.20 5.74 18.29
N SER A 122 14.38 4.68 19.05
CA SER A 122 14.12 4.61 20.49
C SER A 122 15.28 3.90 21.21
N ASN A 123 15.16 3.72 22.53
CA ASN A 123 16.12 2.98 23.36
C ASN A 123 17.56 3.54 23.30
N HIS A 124 17.72 4.86 23.30
CA HIS A 124 19.03 5.50 23.29
C HIS A 124 19.76 5.26 24.62
N ILE A 125 20.77 4.39 24.61
CA ILE A 125 21.59 3.99 25.76
C ILE A 125 23.05 4.31 25.46
N LEU A 126 23.73 4.96 26.39
CA LEU A 126 25.17 5.18 26.32
C LEU A 126 25.87 4.23 27.30
N GLN A 127 26.58 3.24 26.78
CA GLN A 127 27.29 2.24 27.59
C GLN A 127 28.70 2.05 27.04
N ASN A 128 29.72 2.03 27.90
CA ASN A 128 31.12 1.82 27.50
C ASN A 128 31.60 2.75 26.36
N ARG A 129 31.17 4.02 26.37
CA ARG A 129 31.43 5.02 25.32
C ARG A 129 30.83 4.69 23.94
N GLN A 130 29.89 3.76 23.88
CA GLN A 130 29.13 3.40 22.68
C GLN A 130 27.68 3.83 22.82
N LEU A 131 27.13 4.45 21.77
CA LEU A 131 25.72 4.76 21.67
C LEU A 131 25.00 3.57 21.04
N ILE A 132 24.10 2.96 21.81
CA ILE A 132 23.22 1.88 21.39
C ILE A 132 21.83 2.48 21.25
N PHE A 133 21.16 2.26 20.13
CA PHE A 133 19.76 2.65 19.96
C PHE A 133 19.07 1.72 18.96
N SER A 134 17.75 1.73 18.97
CA SER A 134 16.90 0.96 18.07
C SER A 134 16.30 1.87 17.00
N PRO A 135 16.81 1.88 15.76
CA PRO A 135 16.21 2.67 14.68
C PRO A 135 14.79 2.18 14.39
N LYS A 136 13.88 3.09 14.03
CA LYS A 136 12.59 2.68 13.45
C LYS A 136 12.85 1.93 12.14
N ILE A 137 11.99 0.98 11.80
CA ILE A 137 12.08 0.11 10.61
C ILE A 137 12.61 0.82 9.35
N PRO A 138 12.05 1.97 8.90
CA PRO A 138 12.54 2.62 7.68
C PRO A 138 14.00 3.09 7.81
N PHE A 139 14.43 3.56 8.98
CA PHE A 139 15.81 4.00 9.21
C PHE A 139 16.78 2.85 9.41
N ASN A 140 16.30 1.68 9.84
CA ASN A 140 17.13 0.47 9.92
C ASN A 140 17.67 0.10 8.51
N LEU A 141 16.81 0.19 7.50
CA LEU A 141 17.18 -0.03 6.09
C LEU A 141 18.26 0.93 5.59
N ALA A 142 18.34 2.13 6.16
CA ALA A 142 19.36 3.12 5.80
C ALA A 142 20.62 3.03 6.67
N ALA A 143 20.54 2.36 7.82
CA ALA A 143 21.63 2.22 8.79
C ALA A 143 22.53 1.01 8.49
N GLU A 144 22.07 0.02 7.73
CA GLU A 144 22.88 -1.12 7.30
C GLU A 144 23.94 -0.69 6.27
N ARG A 145 25.17 -0.49 6.74
CA ARG A 145 26.44 -0.58 5.98
C ARG A 145 27.61 -0.89 6.90
#